data_AF-A0A7Z7LQ50-F1
#
_entry.id   AF-A0A7Z7LQ50-F1
#
_cell.length_a   1.000
_cell.length_b   1.000
_cell.length_c   1.000
_cell.angle_alpha   90.00
_cell.angle_beta   90.00
_cell.angle_gamma   90.00
#
_symmetry.space_group_name_H-M   'P 1'
#
loop_
_entity.id
_entity.type
_entity.pdbx_description
1 polymer ?
#
loop_
_entity_poly.entity_id
_entity_poly.type
_entity_poly.pdbx_seq_one_letter_code
_entity_poly.pdbx_strand_id
1 'polypeptide(L)'
;MADELKTIKFQMMLSEREARQIDDWSFANRLRSRAEAIRRLCQMALHVDPYFLDLMIALAGANYSGKSKEERDKTIRTALEAHAAWSVLRQGESLEEAEKLLTNVKAAFFKPEHDQSE
;
A
#
# COMPACT_ATOMS: atom_id res chain seq x y z
N MET A 1 4.55 -27.25 -26.67
CA MET A 1 4.29 -26.14 -25.74
C MET A 1 5.15 -24.99 -26.24
N ALA A 2 4.55 -23.91 -26.73
CA ALA A 2 5.28 -22.84 -27.39
C ALA A 2 6.32 -22.25 -26.43
N ASP A 3 7.56 -22.11 -26.93
CA ASP A 3 8.70 -21.57 -26.22
C ASP A 3 8.34 -20.16 -25.73
N GLU A 4 8.13 -20.03 -24.42
CA GLU A 4 7.71 -18.78 -23.79
C GLU A 4 8.85 -17.77 -23.98
N LEU A 5 8.59 -16.67 -24.69
CA LEU A 5 9.56 -15.58 -24.84
C LEU A 5 10.00 -15.14 -23.43
N LYS A 6 11.24 -15.48 -23.05
CA LYS A 6 11.81 -15.25 -21.70
C LYS A 6 11.67 -13.81 -21.21
N THR A 7 11.45 -12.83 -22.10
CA THR A 7 11.17 -11.44 -21.74
C THR A 7 10.41 -10.75 -22.87
N ILE A 8 9.32 -10.04 -22.53
CA ILE A 8 8.55 -9.19 -23.44
C ILE A 8 8.93 -7.72 -23.18
N LYS A 9 9.09 -6.91 -24.25
CA LYS A 9 9.29 -5.47 -24.11
C LYS A 9 7.97 -4.83 -23.68
N PHE A 10 7.94 -4.27 -22.47
CA PHE A 10 6.78 -3.60 -21.92
C PHE A 10 7.01 -2.08 -21.92
N GLN A 11 6.15 -1.33 -22.61
CA GLN A 11 6.16 0.13 -22.58
C GLN A 11 4.95 0.59 -21.77
N MET A 12 5.20 1.28 -20.66
CA MET A 12 4.19 1.90 -19.83
C MET A 12 4.42 3.41 -19.75
N MET A 13 3.34 4.16 -19.68
CA MET A 13 3.37 5.57 -19.34
C MET A 13 3.10 5.68 -17.84
N LEU A 14 4.01 6.31 -17.12
CA LEU A 14 3.87 6.61 -15.70
C LEU A 14 3.86 8.13 -15.53
N SER A 15 3.14 8.60 -14.52
CA SER A 15 3.27 10.01 -14.12
C SER A 15 4.69 10.29 -13.63
N GLU A 16 5.12 11.55 -13.71
CA GLU A 16 6.43 11.97 -13.21
C GLU A 16 6.60 11.62 -11.73
N ARG A 17 5.50 11.70 -10.96
CA ARG A 17 5.49 11.42 -9.53
C ARG A 17 5.69 9.93 -9.23
N GLU A 18 5.00 9.04 -9.94
CA GLU A 18 5.17 7.59 -9.82
C GLU A 18 6.60 7.17 -10.21
N ALA A 19 7.12 7.74 -11.29
CA ALA A 19 8.49 7.47 -11.73
C ALA A 19 9.51 7.86 -10.63
N ARG A 20 9.33 9.02 -9.98
CA ARG A 20 10.17 9.43 -8.85
C ARG A 20 10.05 8.50 -7.65
N GLN A 21 8.84 8.07 -7.27
CA GLN A 21 8.66 7.13 -6.16
C GLN A 21 9.36 5.79 -6.42
N ILE A 22 9.32 5.28 -7.65
CA ILE A 22 10.03 4.07 -8.05
C ILE A 22 11.54 4.29 -7.99
N ASP A 23 12.03 5.45 -8.40
CA ASP A 23 13.46 5.79 -8.34
C ASP A 23 13.96 5.90 -6.89
N ASP A 24 13.20 6.57 -6.02
CA ASP A 24 13.51 6.71 -4.59
C ASP A 24 13.56 5.33 -3.91
N TRP A 25 12.58 4.48 -4.20
CA TRP A 25 12.55 3.10 -3.71
C TRP A 25 13.72 2.28 -4.27
N SER A 26 14.03 2.43 -5.56
CA SER A 26 15.18 1.78 -6.21
C SER A 26 16.49 2.18 -5.56
N PHE A 27 16.66 3.47 -5.23
CA PHE A 27 17.84 4.00 -4.56
C PHE A 27 17.98 3.44 -3.14
N ALA A 28 16.89 3.48 -2.36
CA ALA A 28 16.87 2.94 -1.00
C ALA A 28 17.21 1.44 -0.94
N ASN A 29 16.75 0.67 -1.94
CA ASN A 29 16.98 -0.77 -2.04
C ASN A 29 18.23 -1.15 -2.87
N ARG A 30 19.04 -0.15 -3.29
CA ARG A 30 20.29 -0.32 -4.05
C ARG A 30 20.13 -1.14 -5.33
N LEU A 31 19.05 -0.92 -6.07
CA LEU A 31 18.75 -1.63 -7.31
C LEU A 31 19.48 -1.01 -8.50
N ARG A 32 19.87 -1.84 -9.47
CA ARG A 32 20.70 -1.41 -10.60
C ARG A 32 19.92 -0.73 -11.71
N SER A 33 18.61 -0.95 -11.80
CA SER A 33 17.79 -0.36 -12.86
C SER A 33 16.34 -0.16 -12.45
N ARG A 34 15.68 0.84 -13.05
CA ARG A 34 14.25 1.07 -12.87
C ARG A 34 13.40 -0.13 -13.31
N ALA A 35 13.82 -0.85 -14.36
CA ALA A 35 13.15 -2.07 -14.81
C ALA A 35 13.22 -3.19 -13.76
N GLU A 36 14.35 -3.34 -13.07
CA GLU A 36 14.49 -4.26 -11.94
C GLU A 36 13.60 -3.83 -10.78
N ALA A 37 13.54 -2.53 -10.49
CA ALA A 37 12.69 -2.00 -9.43
C ALA A 37 11.20 -2.30 -9.69
N ILE A 38 10.72 -2.00 -10.90
CA ILE A 38 9.36 -2.28 -11.33
C ILE A 38 9.04 -3.78 -11.22
N ARG A 39 9.92 -4.67 -11.71
CA ARG A 39 9.70 -6.12 -11.62
C ARG A 39 9.55 -6.59 -10.17
N ARG A 40 10.42 -6.13 -9.27
CA ARG A 40 10.36 -6.51 -7.85
C ARG A 40 9.09 -5.99 -7.20
N LEU A 41 8.71 -4.74 -7.46
CA LEU A 41 7.45 -4.18 -6.95
C LEU A 41 6.24 -4.97 -7.46
N CYS A 42 6.20 -5.33 -8.75
CA CYS A 42 5.14 -6.18 -9.29
C CYS A 42 5.11 -7.56 -8.62
N GLN A 43 6.26 -8.21 -8.45
CA GLN A 43 6.34 -9.51 -7.77
C GLN A 43 5.87 -9.41 -6.32
N MET A 44 6.33 -8.40 -5.59
CA MET A 44 5.90 -8.14 -4.21
C MET A 44 4.39 -7.93 -4.15
N ALA A 45 3.83 -7.10 -5.02
CA ALA A 45 2.39 -6.89 -5.09
C ALA A 45 1.65 -8.22 -5.36
N LEU A 46 2.00 -8.96 -6.42
CA LEU A 46 1.33 -10.21 -6.80
C LEU A 46 1.42 -11.30 -5.73
N HIS A 47 2.52 -11.36 -4.98
CA HIS A 47 2.70 -12.36 -3.93
C HIS A 47 2.09 -11.95 -2.59
N VAL A 48 2.00 -10.66 -2.28
CA VAL A 48 1.45 -10.15 -1.01
C VAL A 48 -0.06 -9.94 -1.10
N ASP A 49 -0.57 -9.55 -2.27
CA ASP A 49 -1.98 -9.24 -2.53
C ASP A 49 -2.95 -10.29 -1.95
N PRO A 50 -2.78 -11.61 -2.19
CA PRO A 50 -3.74 -12.61 -1.69
C PRO A 50 -3.79 -12.74 -0.17
N TYR A 51 -2.70 -12.39 0.52
CA TYR A 51 -2.54 -12.60 1.96
C TYR A 51 -2.63 -11.31 2.76
N PHE A 52 -2.69 -10.16 2.08
CA PHE A 52 -2.56 -8.86 2.73
C PHE A 52 -3.66 -8.62 3.76
N LEU A 53 -4.93 -8.85 3.38
CA LEU A 53 -6.06 -8.65 4.29
C LEU A 53 -6.01 -9.61 5.48
N ASP A 54 -5.74 -10.90 5.23
CA ASP A 54 -5.66 -11.92 6.27
C ASP A 54 -4.52 -11.64 7.25
N LEU A 55 -3.36 -11.19 6.75
CA LEU A 55 -2.23 -10.78 7.56
C LEU A 55 -2.58 -9.57 8.43
N MET A 56 -3.24 -8.56 7.89
CA MET A 56 -3.60 -7.36 8.64
C MET A 56 -4.63 -7.65 9.74
N ILE A 57 -5.61 -8.51 9.44
CA ILE A 57 -6.59 -9.00 10.43
C ILE A 57 -5.90 -9.83 11.51
N ALA A 58 -5.00 -10.74 11.12
CA ALA A 58 -4.24 -11.58 12.06
C ALA A 58 -3.29 -10.76 12.93
N LEU A 59 -2.62 -9.74 12.40
CA LEU A 59 -1.77 -8.82 13.17
C LEU A 59 -2.58 -7.95 14.12
N ALA A 60 -3.75 -7.46 13.70
CA ALA A 60 -4.66 -6.74 14.58
C ALA A 60 -5.17 -7.65 15.72
N GLY A 61 -5.51 -8.90 15.40
CA GLY A 61 -5.94 -9.92 16.36
C GLY A 61 -4.84 -10.39 17.31
N ALA A 62 -3.62 -10.59 16.83
CA ALA A 62 -2.48 -11.01 17.66
C ALA A 62 -2.02 -9.92 18.64
N ASN A 63 -2.24 -8.64 18.29
CA ASN A 63 -1.96 -7.50 19.17
C ASN A 63 -3.02 -7.26 20.27
N TYR A 64 -4.04 -8.13 20.40
CA TYR A 64 -5.06 -8.02 21.46
C TYR A 64 -4.52 -8.33 22.87
N SER A 65 -3.47 -9.15 23.00
CA SER A 65 -2.97 -9.60 24.31
C SER A 65 -1.97 -8.60 24.91
N GLY A 66 -2.48 -7.69 25.76
CA GLY A 66 -1.65 -6.94 26.71
C GLY A 66 -1.25 -5.51 26.33
N LYS A 67 -1.79 -4.92 25.26
CA LYS A 67 -1.52 -3.52 24.86
C LYS A 67 -2.53 -2.51 25.42
N SER A 68 -2.07 -1.27 25.65
CA SER A 68 -2.90 -0.14 26.08
C SER A 68 -3.97 0.21 25.03
N LYS A 69 -5.07 0.85 25.45
CA LYS A 69 -6.16 1.27 24.55
C LYS A 69 -5.67 2.09 23.36
N GLU A 70 -4.75 3.02 23.60
CA GLU A 70 -4.21 3.92 22.60
C GLU A 70 -3.31 3.22 21.56
N GLU A 71 -2.52 2.24 21.98
CA GLU A 71 -1.67 1.45 21.07
C GLU A 71 -2.49 0.49 20.19
N ARG A 72 -3.60 -0.01 20.72
CA ARG A 72 -4.56 -0.83 19.97
C ARG A 72 -5.24 0.01 18.89
N ASP A 73 -5.75 1.18 19.24
CA ASP A 73 -6.42 2.09 18.32
C ASP A 73 -5.47 2.53 17.20
N LYS A 74 -4.20 2.81 17.53
CA LYS A 74 -3.16 3.10 16.54
C LYS A 74 -2.90 1.93 15.58
N THR A 75 -2.82 0.70 16.10
CA THR A 75 -2.57 -0.50 15.27
C THR A 75 -3.72 -0.79 14.32
N ILE A 76 -4.96 -0.74 14.83
CA ILE A 76 -6.18 -0.94 14.03
C ILE A 76 -6.31 0.16 12.98
N ARG A 77 -5.99 1.41 13.34
CA ARG A 77 -5.95 2.55 12.42
C ARG A 77 -4.97 2.31 11.27
N THR A 78 -3.71 1.97 11.56
CA THR A 78 -2.72 1.70 10.51
C THR A 78 -3.16 0.53 9.63
N ALA A 79 -3.82 -0.47 10.20
CA ALA A 79 -4.33 -1.61 9.44
C ALA A 79 -5.45 -1.26 8.46
N LEU A 80 -6.43 -0.46 8.91
CA LEU A 80 -7.52 0.04 8.08
C LEU A 80 -7.02 0.97 6.97
N GLU A 81 -6.10 1.89 7.30
CA GLU A 81 -5.50 2.79 6.31
C GLU A 81 -4.75 2.00 5.22
N ALA A 82 -3.98 0.99 5.60
CA ALA A 82 -3.25 0.16 4.65
C ALA A 82 -4.20 -0.69 3.78
N HIS A 83 -5.30 -1.21 4.35
CA HIS A 83 -6.32 -1.93 3.59
C HIS A 83 -7.06 -1.02 2.60
N ALA A 84 -7.44 0.19 3.01
CA ALA A 84 -8.10 1.16 2.14
C ALA A 84 -7.20 1.59 0.97
N ALA A 85 -5.90 1.82 1.23
CA ALA A 85 -4.93 2.11 0.18
C ALA A 85 -4.89 0.98 -0.86
N TRP A 86 -4.77 -0.24 -0.36
CA TRP A 86 -4.61 -1.42 -1.19
C TRP A 86 -5.89 -1.76 -1.97
N SER A 87 -7.08 -1.60 -1.38
CA SER A 87 -8.35 -1.86 -2.07
C SER A 87 -8.61 -0.89 -3.21
N VAL A 88 -8.25 0.38 -3.06
CA VAL A 88 -8.40 1.40 -4.11
C VAL A 88 -7.42 1.15 -5.25
N LEU A 89 -6.15 0.86 -4.95
CA LEU A 89 -5.15 0.51 -5.97
C LEU A 89 -5.55 -0.74 -6.76
N ARG A 90 -6.20 -1.71 -6.10
CA ARG A 90 -6.71 -2.93 -6.76
C ARG A 90 -7.85 -2.65 -7.75
N GLN A 91 -8.61 -1.56 -7.58
CA GLN A 91 -9.67 -1.17 -8.51
C GLN A 91 -9.16 -0.50 -9.79
N GLY A 92 -7.84 -0.24 -9.89
CA GLY A 92 -7.23 0.34 -11.09
C GLY A 92 -7.32 1.87 -11.16
N GLU A 93 -7.72 2.52 -10.07
CA GLU A 93 -7.71 3.97 -9.91
C GLU A 93 -6.26 4.50 -9.92
N SER A 94 -6.05 5.74 -10.37
CA SER A 94 -4.71 6.34 -10.40
C SER A 94 -4.16 6.52 -8.98
N LEU A 95 -2.82 6.58 -8.84
CA LEU A 95 -2.17 6.82 -7.54
C LEU A 95 -2.67 8.11 -6.86
N GLU A 96 -2.99 9.13 -7.66
CA GLU A 96 -3.51 10.41 -7.15
C GLU A 96 -4.95 10.28 -6.59
N GLU A 97 -5.80 9.50 -7.26
CA GLU A 97 -7.15 9.18 -6.78
C GLU A 97 -7.10 8.29 -5.53
N ALA A 98 -6.19 7.31 -5.50
CA ALA A 98 -5.93 6.50 -4.32
C ALA A 98 -5.51 7.34 -3.11
N GLU A 99 -4.64 8.33 -3.30
CA GLU A 99 -4.25 9.25 -2.23
C GLU A 99 -5.35 10.21 -1.79
N LYS A 100 -6.15 10.74 -2.72
CA LYS A 100 -7.32 11.57 -2.40
C LYS A 100 -8.33 10.77 -1.59
N LEU A 101 -8.62 9.54 -2.00
CA LEU A 101 -9.50 8.64 -1.27
C LEU A 101 -8.93 8.25 0.09
N LEU A 102 -7.63 7.98 0.19
CA LEU A 102 -6.97 7.77 1.48
C LEU A 102 -7.07 8.98 2.38
N THR A 103 -6.92 10.18 1.84
CA THR A 103 -7.06 11.43 2.59
C THR A 103 -8.50 11.63 3.07
N ASN A 104 -9.49 11.28 2.24
CA ASN A 104 -10.90 11.34 2.59
C ASN A 104 -11.30 10.25 3.60
N VAL A 105 -10.81 9.02 3.44
CA VAL A 105 -10.99 7.94 4.42
C VAL A 105 -10.33 8.33 5.74
N LYS A 106 -9.14 8.93 5.71
CA LYS A 106 -8.47 9.50 6.89
C LYS A 106 -9.35 10.57 7.56
N ALA A 107 -9.95 11.47 6.78
CA ALA A 107 -10.81 12.52 7.30
C ALA A 107 -12.18 12.00 7.83
N ALA A 108 -12.77 11.00 7.16
CA ALA A 108 -14.11 10.50 7.45
C ALA A 108 -14.13 9.48 8.61
N PHE A 109 -13.12 8.61 8.70
CA PHE A 109 -13.01 7.60 9.76
C PHE A 109 -12.24 8.10 10.99
N PHE A 110 -11.48 9.20 10.87
CA PHE A 110 -10.68 9.74 11.97
C PHE A 110 -10.92 11.25 12.14
N LYS A 111 -12.10 11.61 12.68
CA LYS A 111 -12.28 12.93 13.31
C LYS A 111 -11.29 13.04 14.49
N PRO A 112 -10.55 14.14 14.66
CA PRO A 112 -9.85 14.39 15.91
C PRO A 112 -10.88 14.53 17.04
N GLU A 113 -10.65 13.88 18.19
CA GLU A 113 -11.39 14.07 19.45
C GLU A 113 -11.12 15.47 20.05
N HIS A 114 -11.27 16.53 19.27
CA HIS A 114 -11.29 17.90 19.79
C HIS A 114 -12.64 18.54 19.46
N ASP A 115 -13.71 17.95 20.00
CA ASP A 115 -14.96 18.66 20.27
C ASP A 115 -15.84 17.92 21.29
N GLN A 116 -15.25 17.57 22.43
CA GLN A 116 -16.01 17.29 23.66
C GLN A 116 -15.52 18.24 24.76
N SER A 117 -15.75 19.54 24.57
CA SER A 117 -15.78 20.55 25.63
C SER A 117 -16.36 21.84 25.06
N GLU A 118 -17.68 21.95 25.03
CA GLU A 118 -18.45 23.14 25.42
C GLU A 118 -19.93 22.78 25.63
#